data_AF-A0A9E0ANU3-F1
#
_entry.id   AF-A0A9E0ANU3-F1
#
_cell.length_a   1.000
_cell.length_b   1.000
_cell.length_c   1.000
_cell.angle_alpha   90.00
_cell.angle_beta   90.00
_cell.angle_gamma   90.00
#
_symmetry.space_group_name_H-M   'P 1'
#
loop_
_entity.id
_entity.type
_entity.pdbx_description
1 polymer ?
#
loop_
_entity_poly.entity_id
_entity_poly.type
_entity_poly.pdbx_seq_one_letter_code
_entity_poly.pdbx_strand_id
1 'polypeptide(L)'
;HLYPATLSNTEEINIEKMNLELLWEQLQEIKSTEWNFPVSCSPEIGSLTKLKEFYLNPEIPFGKKCNDVFRNIMIKTDGSVIPAHGRCFNLTLGNLHQQSLPQIWNSAVYSKFRKTLNNAGGLFPACNRCCSAFND
;
A
#
# COMPACT_ATOMS: atom_id res chain seq x y z
N HIS A 1 5.06 14.41 11.70
CA HIS A 1 5.25 13.04 11.17
C HIS A 1 6.55 12.99 10.37
N LEU A 2 7.37 11.92 10.50
CA LEU A 2 8.72 11.84 9.91
C LEU A 2 8.74 11.86 8.36
N TYR A 3 7.69 11.37 7.71
CA TYR A 3 7.55 11.35 6.26
C TYR A 3 6.11 11.77 5.90
N PRO A 4 5.91 12.83 5.09
CA PRO A 4 4.57 13.17 4.64
C PRO A 4 4.10 12.10 3.65
N ALA A 5 2.91 11.55 3.90
CA ALA A 5 2.22 10.71 2.92
C ALA A 5 1.80 11.59 1.73
N THR A 6 1.85 11.03 0.53
CA THR A 6 1.31 11.70 -0.66
C THR A 6 -0.21 11.71 -0.60
N LEU A 7 -0.82 12.83 -0.97
CA LEU A 7 -2.26 12.88 -1.22
C LEU A 7 -2.57 11.88 -2.35
N SER A 8 -3.32 10.85 -2.00
CA SER A 8 -3.77 9.81 -2.93
C SER A 8 -5.19 10.15 -3.39
N ASN A 9 -5.68 9.47 -4.43
CA ASN A 9 -6.97 9.66 -5.10
C ASN A 9 -8.22 9.43 -4.22
N THR A 10 -8.12 9.50 -2.89
CA THR A 10 -9.22 9.37 -1.95
C THR A 10 -9.98 10.69 -1.75
N GLU A 11 -9.51 11.81 -2.31
CA GLU A 11 -10.18 13.12 -2.19
C GLU A 11 -11.60 13.13 -2.77
N GLU A 12 -11.90 12.26 -3.75
CA GLU A 12 -13.21 12.20 -4.41
C GLU A 12 -14.11 11.06 -3.91
N ILE A 13 -13.63 10.23 -2.95
CA ILE A 13 -14.37 9.05 -2.49
C ILE A 13 -14.97 9.32 -1.10
N ASN A 14 -16.31 9.32 -1.01
CA ASN A 14 -16.99 9.29 0.26
C ASN A 14 -17.29 7.84 0.67
N ILE A 15 -16.45 7.29 1.55
CA ILE A 15 -16.56 5.90 2.03
C ILE A 15 -17.87 5.67 2.78
N GLU A 16 -18.40 6.68 3.49
CA GLU A 16 -19.66 6.58 4.24
C GLU A 16 -20.87 6.36 3.34
N LYS A 17 -20.77 6.70 2.05
CA LYS A 17 -21.82 6.46 1.05
C LYS A 17 -21.71 5.11 0.36
N MET A 18 -20.70 4.30 0.67
CA MET A 18 -20.56 2.95 0.10
C MET A 18 -21.57 2.00 0.73
N ASN A 19 -22.32 1.27 -0.10
CA ASN A 19 -23.17 0.18 0.37
C ASN A 19 -22.31 -1.08 0.57
N LEU A 20 -21.83 -1.28 1.81
CA LEU A 20 -20.90 -2.37 2.14
C LEU A 20 -21.60 -3.74 2.22
N GLU A 21 -22.90 -3.75 2.49
CA GLU A 21 -23.75 -4.93 2.46
C GLU A 21 -23.85 -5.47 1.02
N LEU A 22 -24.20 -4.62 0.06
CA LEU A 22 -24.26 -4.98 -1.35
C LEU A 22 -22.88 -5.42 -1.86
N LEU A 23 -21.81 -4.70 -1.49
CA LEU A 23 -20.45 -5.09 -1.86
C LEU A 23 -20.11 -6.48 -1.31
N TRP A 24 -20.48 -6.78 -0.06
CA TRP A 24 -20.24 -8.08 0.53
C TRP A 24 -20.99 -9.19 -0.21
N GLU A 25 -22.27 -8.98 -0.51
CA GLU A 25 -23.09 -9.92 -1.30
C GLU A 25 -22.45 -10.21 -2.65
N GLN A 26 -22.04 -9.17 -3.38
CA GLN A 26 -21.37 -9.30 -4.67
C GLN A 26 -20.03 -10.06 -4.56
N LEU A 27 -19.25 -9.80 -3.51
CA LEU A 27 -18.00 -10.54 -3.27
C LEU A 27 -18.27 -12.03 -2.98
N GLN A 28 -19.35 -12.36 -2.27
CA GLN A 28 -19.74 -13.76 -2.05
C GLN A 28 -20.21 -14.43 -3.34
N GLU A 29 -21.02 -13.73 -4.15
CA GLU A 29 -21.47 -14.21 -5.46
C GLU A 29 -20.27 -14.54 -6.35
N ILE A 30 -19.33 -13.61 -6.50
CA ILE A 30 -18.11 -13.79 -7.28
C ILE A 30 -17.31 -15.01 -6.78
N LYS A 31 -17.14 -15.17 -5.46
CA LYS A 31 -16.38 -16.27 -4.87
C LYS A 31 -17.07 -17.64 -4.99
N SER A 32 -18.40 -17.66 -5.03
CA SER A 32 -19.20 -18.88 -5.16
C SER A 32 -19.42 -19.32 -6.61
N THR A 33 -19.20 -18.43 -7.56
CA THR A 33 -19.39 -18.71 -8.99
C THR A 33 -18.23 -19.54 -9.53
N GLU A 34 -18.55 -20.56 -10.32
CA GLU A 34 -17.54 -21.28 -11.11
C GLU A 34 -17.13 -20.46 -12.33
N TRP A 35 -15.86 -20.07 -12.35
CA TRP A 35 -15.27 -19.32 -13.47
C TRP A 35 -14.36 -20.21 -14.29
N ASN A 36 -14.34 -20.01 -15.60
CA ASN A 36 -13.40 -20.69 -16.50
C ASN A 36 -11.95 -20.17 -16.38
N PHE A 37 -11.68 -19.32 -15.39
CA PHE A 37 -10.38 -18.72 -15.09
C PHE A 37 -10.26 -18.48 -13.57
N PRO A 38 -9.05 -18.45 -13.00
CA PRO A 38 -8.88 -18.19 -11.58
C PRO A 38 -9.31 -16.77 -11.21
N VAL A 39 -10.16 -16.65 -10.19
CA VAL A 39 -10.59 -15.37 -9.61
C VAL A 39 -10.07 -15.26 -8.18
N SER A 40 -9.50 -14.11 -7.84
CA SER A 40 -9.06 -13.80 -6.49
C SER A 40 -9.43 -12.37 -6.11
N CYS A 41 -9.70 -12.15 -4.83
CA CYS A 41 -9.93 -10.83 -4.25
C CYS A 41 -8.75 -10.46 -3.37
N SER A 42 -8.25 -9.23 -3.47
CA SER A 42 -7.18 -8.74 -2.61
C SER A 42 -7.53 -7.36 -2.03
N PRO A 43 -7.53 -7.18 -0.69
CA PRO A 43 -7.30 -8.23 0.30
C PRO A 43 -8.41 -9.28 0.34
N GLU A 44 -8.07 -10.49 0.77
CA GLU A 44 -9.06 -11.52 1.05
C GLU A 44 -9.73 -11.19 2.39
N ILE A 45 -11.01 -10.78 2.33
CA ILE A 45 -11.81 -10.42 3.51
C ILE A 45 -12.84 -11.53 3.77
N GLY A 46 -12.80 -12.10 4.97
CA GLY A 46 -13.59 -13.28 5.33
C GLY A 46 -14.96 -13.00 5.97
N SER A 47 -15.33 -11.75 6.24
CA SER A 47 -16.65 -11.42 6.80
C SER A 47 -17.09 -9.98 6.51
N LEU A 48 -18.41 -9.74 6.51
CA LEU A 48 -18.98 -8.39 6.43
C LEU A 48 -18.46 -7.48 7.56
N THR A 49 -18.30 -8.00 8.78
CA THR A 49 -17.73 -7.23 9.90
C THR A 49 -16.30 -6.77 9.60
N LYS A 50 -15.47 -7.64 9.02
CA LYS A 50 -14.10 -7.27 8.63
C LYS A 50 -14.08 -6.35 7.40
N LEU A 51 -15.05 -6.45 6.50
CA LEU A 51 -15.23 -5.51 5.39
C LEU A 51 -15.55 -4.10 5.92
N LYS A 52 -16.46 -4.01 6.89
CA LYS A 52 -16.79 -2.74 7.56
C LYS A 52 -15.58 -2.15 8.29
N GLU A 53 -14.83 -2.95 9.04
CA GLU A 53 -13.58 -2.52 9.69
C GLU A 53 -12.55 -2.01 8.66
N PHE A 54 -12.42 -2.68 7.50
CA PHE A 54 -11.52 -2.26 6.44
C PHE A 54 -11.87 -0.86 5.92
N TYR A 55 -13.13 -0.58 5.61
CA TYR A 55 -13.53 0.70 5.01
C TYR A 55 -13.73 1.81 6.05
N LEU A 56 -14.31 1.52 7.21
CA LEU A 56 -14.76 2.53 8.17
C LEU A 56 -13.76 2.82 9.30
N ASN A 57 -12.74 1.97 9.49
CA ASN A 57 -11.75 2.09 10.58
C ASN A 57 -10.31 2.11 10.05
N PRO A 58 -9.90 3.12 9.25
CA PRO A 58 -8.56 3.19 8.64
C PRO A 58 -7.39 3.19 9.65
N GLU A 59 -7.64 3.60 10.88
CA GLU A 59 -6.71 3.57 12.00
C GLU A 59 -6.35 2.14 12.45
N ILE A 60 -7.24 1.17 12.23
CA ILE A 60 -7.02 -0.22 12.60
C ILE A 60 -6.10 -0.88 11.56
N PRO A 61 -4.92 -1.40 11.96
CA PRO A 61 -4.04 -2.12 11.07
C PRO A 61 -4.73 -3.37 10.50
N PHE A 62 -4.70 -3.53 9.17
CA PHE A 62 -5.30 -4.69 8.48
C PHE A 62 -4.25 -5.54 7.75
N GLY A 63 -3.19 -4.92 7.23
CA GLY A 63 -2.05 -5.62 6.63
C GLY A 63 -0.94 -5.91 7.62
N LYS A 64 0.10 -6.63 7.17
CA LYS A 64 1.23 -7.04 8.02
C LYS A 64 2.49 -6.18 7.81
N LYS A 65 2.91 -6.02 6.56
CA LYS A 65 4.17 -5.34 6.21
C LYS A 65 4.12 -4.82 4.78
N CYS A 66 4.79 -3.72 4.48
CA CYS A 66 4.96 -3.28 3.10
C CYS A 66 6.10 -4.06 2.44
N ASN A 67 5.81 -4.83 1.38
CA ASN A 67 6.87 -5.54 0.64
C ASN A 67 7.57 -4.66 -0.39
N ASP A 68 6.87 -3.68 -0.98
CA ASP A 68 7.39 -2.92 -2.10
C ASP A 68 8.65 -2.14 -1.75
N VAL A 69 8.74 -1.58 -0.55
CA VAL A 69 9.93 -0.80 -0.16
C VAL A 69 11.16 -1.69 0.04
N PHE A 70 11.00 -3.02 0.10
CA PHE A 70 12.10 -3.97 0.20
C PHE A 70 12.40 -4.68 -1.12
N ARG A 71 11.49 -4.61 -2.10
CA ARG A 71 11.64 -5.30 -3.40
C ARG A 71 11.82 -4.34 -4.57
N ASN A 72 11.32 -3.10 -4.45
CA ASN A 72 11.15 -2.16 -5.54
C ASN A 72 11.61 -0.72 -5.18
N ILE A 73 11.89 0.07 -6.22
CA ILE A 73 12.05 1.53 -6.19
C ILE A 73 11.41 2.11 -7.44
N MET A 74 10.96 3.36 -7.37
CA MET A 74 10.43 4.08 -8.51
C MET A 74 11.39 5.18 -8.94
N ILE A 75 11.70 5.20 -10.24
CA ILE A 75 12.49 6.25 -10.88
C ILE A 75 11.51 7.20 -11.57
N LYS A 76 11.56 8.48 -11.24
CA LYS A 76 10.79 9.52 -11.92
C LYS A 76 11.46 9.94 -13.22
N THR A 77 10.69 10.59 -14.10
CA THR A 77 11.17 11.07 -15.41
C THR A 77 12.32 12.07 -15.31
N ASP A 78 12.46 12.77 -14.18
CA ASP A 78 13.57 13.68 -13.85
C ASP A 78 14.83 12.97 -13.30
N GLY A 79 14.84 11.63 -13.30
CA GLY A 79 15.92 10.80 -12.78
C GLY A 79 15.94 10.64 -11.27
N SER A 80 15.12 11.38 -10.51
CA SER A 80 15.06 11.21 -9.06
C SER A 80 14.31 9.93 -8.67
N VAL A 81 14.76 9.30 -7.59
CA VAL A 81 14.29 7.98 -7.16
C VAL A 81 13.55 8.10 -5.83
N ILE A 82 12.41 7.41 -5.71
CA ILE A 82 11.55 7.41 -4.52
C ILE A 82 11.26 5.97 -4.03
N PRO A 83 10.87 5.77 -2.76
CA PRO A 83 10.52 4.45 -2.24
C PRO A 83 9.31 3.87 -2.96
N ALA A 84 9.40 2.60 -3.34
CA ALA A 84 8.29 1.81 -3.90
C ALA A 84 7.56 2.47 -5.09
N HIS A 85 6.61 3.37 -4.81
CA HIS A 85 5.85 4.15 -5.78
C HIS A 85 5.34 5.47 -5.20
N GLY A 86 5.03 6.43 -6.08
CA GLY A 86 4.61 7.80 -5.73
C GLY A 86 3.27 7.92 -4.99
N ARG A 87 2.48 6.85 -4.83
CA ARG A 87 1.22 6.86 -4.05
C ARG A 87 1.43 6.74 -2.54
N CYS A 88 2.63 6.35 -2.09
CA CYS A 88 2.93 6.18 -0.66
C CYS A 88 3.65 7.41 -0.10
N PHE A 89 4.94 7.54 -0.48
CA PHE A 89 5.84 8.57 0.04
C PHE A 89 6.71 9.09 -1.09
N ASN A 90 6.73 10.41 -1.26
CA ASN A 90 7.58 11.07 -2.26
C ASN A 90 8.94 11.46 -1.69
N LEU A 91 9.54 10.58 -0.88
CA LEU A 91 10.85 10.80 -0.28
C LEU A 91 11.93 10.62 -1.35
N THR A 92 12.79 11.62 -1.58
CA THR A 92 13.90 11.46 -2.53
C THR A 92 14.99 10.59 -1.91
N LEU A 93 15.31 9.46 -2.55
CA LEU A 93 16.37 8.52 -2.17
C LEU A 93 17.71 8.84 -2.81
N GLY A 94 17.68 9.48 -3.98
CA GLY A 94 18.84 9.78 -4.82
C GLY A 94 18.39 10.15 -6.23
N ASN A 95 19.34 10.30 -7.16
CA ASN A 95 19.05 10.56 -8.57
C ASN A 95 20.06 9.84 -9.49
N LEU A 96 19.56 9.23 -10.56
CA LEU A 96 20.35 8.40 -11.48
C LEU A 96 21.34 9.17 -12.34
N HIS A 97 21.18 10.48 -12.44
CA HIS A 97 22.18 11.33 -13.09
C HIS A 97 23.45 11.50 -12.25
N GLN A 98 23.41 11.15 -10.95
CA GLN A 98 24.53 11.31 -10.02
C GLN A 98 24.98 10.00 -9.37
N GLN A 99 24.09 9.01 -9.24
CA GLN A 99 24.33 7.78 -8.50
C GLN A 99 23.81 6.57 -9.27
N SER A 100 24.49 5.43 -9.17
CA SER A 100 23.97 4.16 -9.70
C SER A 100 22.83 3.60 -8.84
N LEU A 101 21.99 2.75 -9.44
CA LEU A 101 20.89 2.09 -8.71
C LEU A 101 21.35 1.36 -7.43
N PRO A 102 22.45 0.58 -7.41
CA PRO A 102 22.93 -0.05 -6.17
C PRO A 102 23.32 0.96 -5.09
N GLN A 103 23.88 2.12 -5.45
CA GLN A 103 24.21 3.17 -4.50
C GLN A 103 22.95 3.80 -3.90
N ILE A 104 21.93 4.07 -4.71
CA ILE A 104 20.65 4.63 -4.25
C ILE A 104 19.90 3.60 -3.39
N TRP A 105 19.86 2.34 -3.80
CA TRP A 105 19.21 1.25 -3.09
C TRP A 105 19.78 1.05 -1.67
N ASN A 106 21.10 1.18 -1.54
CA ASN A 106 21.83 1.07 -0.28
C ASN A 106 22.10 2.41 0.41
N SER A 107 21.43 3.49 -0.04
CA SER A 107 21.61 4.83 0.54
C SER A 107 21.23 4.86 2.02
N ALA A 108 21.90 5.73 2.78
CA ALA A 108 21.58 5.96 4.19
C ALA A 108 20.12 6.41 4.37
N VAL A 109 19.60 7.20 3.43
CA VAL A 109 18.20 7.67 3.43
C VAL A 109 17.24 6.49 3.32
N TYR A 110 17.43 5.59 2.35
CA TYR A 110 16.52 4.46 2.18
C TYR A 110 16.65 3.43 3.31
N SER A 111 17.88 3.20 3.79
CA SER A 111 18.14 2.36 4.96
C SER A 111 17.44 2.87 6.21
N LYS A 112 17.50 4.19 6.47
CA LYS A 112 16.77 4.84 7.57
C LYS A 112 15.26 4.69 7.39
N PHE A 113 14.73 4.93 6.20
CA PHE A 113 13.30 4.79 5.92
C PHE A 113 12.78 3.37 6.20
N ARG A 114 13.48 2.33 5.69
CA ARG A 114 13.16 0.92 5.93
C ARG A 114 13.22 0.55 7.42
N LYS A 115 14.23 1.04 8.15
CA LYS A 115 14.33 0.87 9.61
C LYS A 115 13.17 1.52 10.34
N THR A 116 12.80 2.76 9.98
CA THR A 116 11.65 3.44 10.59
C THR A 116 10.35 2.69 10.33
N LEU A 117 10.15 2.16 9.11
CA LEU A 117 8.98 1.34 8.78
C LEU A 117 8.92 0.06 9.62
N ASN A 118 10.03 -0.67 9.72
CA ASN A 118 10.08 -1.89 10.53
C ASN A 118 9.80 -1.59 12.01
N ASN A 119 10.37 -0.52 12.54
CA ASN A 119 10.14 -0.10 13.93
C ASN A 119 8.68 0.35 14.18
N ALA A 120 7.95 0.75 13.14
CA ALA A 120 6.52 1.05 13.21
C ALA A 120 5.63 -0.22 13.14
N GLY A 121 6.21 -1.41 13.12
CA GLY A 121 5.48 -2.68 12.98
C GLY A 121 5.30 -3.15 11.53
N GLY A 122 6.05 -2.57 10.58
CA GLY A 122 6.07 -2.99 9.17
C GLY A 122 5.17 -2.17 8.24
N LEU A 123 4.25 -1.37 8.79
CA LEU A 123 3.38 -0.45 8.06
C LEU A 123 3.34 0.91 8.77
N PHE A 124 3.28 1.99 7.99
CA PHE A 124 2.85 3.28 8.51
C PHE A 124 1.32 3.37 8.47
N PRO A 125 0.68 4.29 9.22
CA PRO A 125 -0.77 4.45 9.20
C PRO A 125 -1.36 4.62 7.78
N ALA A 126 -0.68 5.38 6.92
CA ALA A 126 -1.08 5.58 5.53
C ALA A 126 -0.99 4.30 4.66
N CYS A 127 -0.26 3.27 5.11
CA CYS A 127 -0.06 2.02 4.39
C CYS A 127 -1.13 0.96 4.71
N ASN A 128 -1.98 1.18 5.71
CA ASN A 128 -2.88 0.17 6.28
C ASN A 128 -3.86 -0.46 5.29
N ARG A 129 -4.08 0.16 4.13
CA ARG A 129 -4.97 -0.29 3.05
C ARG A 129 -4.26 -0.48 1.70
N CYS A 130 -2.94 -0.35 1.67
CA CYS A 130 -2.14 -0.52 0.45
C CYS A 130 -2.13 -1.99 0.03
N CYS A 131 -2.26 -2.28 -1.28
CA CYS A 131 -2.22 -3.65 -1.81
C CYS A 131 -0.95 -4.42 -1.41
N SER A 132 0.19 -3.72 -1.32
CA SER A 132 1.49 -4.30 -0.97
C SER A 132 1.60 -4.74 0.50
N ALA A 133 0.56 -4.46 1.31
CA ALA A 133 0.43 -4.88 2.70
C ALA A 133 -0.11 -6.32 2.87
N PHE A 134 -0.62 -6.92 1.80
CA PHE A 134 -1.35 -8.21 1.81
C PHE A 134 -0.66 -9.35 1.05
N ASN A 135 0.38 -9.04 0.28
CA ASN A 135 1.18 -10.05 -0.40
C ASN A 135 2.24 -10.58 0.57
N ASP A 136 2.48 -11.89 0.60
CA ASP A 136 3.63 -12.50 1.30
C ASP A 136 4.80 -12.75 0.33
#